data_AF-A0A015LJA7-F1
#
_entry.id   AF-A0A015LJA7-F1
#
_cell.length_a   1.000
_cell.length_b   1.000
_cell.length_c   1.000
_cell.angle_alpha   90.00
_cell.angle_beta   90.00
_cell.angle_gamma   90.00
#
_symmetry.space_group_name_H-M   'P 1'
#
loop_
_entity.id
_entity.type
_entity.pdbx_description
1 polymer ?
#
loop_
_entity_poly.entity_id
_entity_poly.type
_entity_poly.pdbx_seq_one_letter_code
_entity_poly.pdbx_strand_id
1 'polypeptide(L)'
;MPFSFIQSPQSTFFIVFSSLNVSIGSKQYDFEFTVTHELLHGLGFYSLWQPLPFDETNDLRALCPPIVVINSGKDGKVDSDSPDEPLTVKESIFDKYMIRLDNGSFISEYTKKMQNYVSSNEKATLQDFLESQFPIMRTMFLLATRPKSLGFLPHNSKSINDAVILETSIPGYQPGSSVSHVDLSTYNNTSDYLMAYKGTPGRTTTDFISIGGNYPGGVIGPKTKSILESIG
;
A
#
# COMPACT_ATOMS: atom_id res chain seq x y z
N MET A 1 2.46 -16.27 12.97
CA MET A 1 2.79 -15.25 11.96
C MET A 1 2.96 -13.92 12.68
N PRO A 2 4.17 -13.34 12.73
CA PRO A 2 4.37 -12.04 13.36
C PRO A 2 4.01 -10.94 12.36
N PHE A 3 2.96 -10.19 12.64
CA PHE A 3 2.74 -8.90 11.99
C PHE A 3 3.78 -7.93 12.54
N SER A 4 4.70 -7.48 11.67
CA SER A 4 5.70 -6.46 12.00
C SER A 4 5.03 -5.09 11.93
N PHE A 5 4.65 -4.54 13.07
CA PHE A 5 4.08 -3.19 13.25
C PHE A 5 5.11 -2.09 12.93
N ILE A 6 5.49 -1.92 11.65
CA ILE A 6 6.46 -0.91 11.16
C ILE A 6 7.92 -1.39 11.27
N GLN A 7 8.57 -1.53 10.12
CA GLN A 7 9.95 -2.00 9.99
C GLN A 7 10.94 -0.91 10.47
N SER A 8 11.29 -0.94 11.75
CA SER A 8 12.51 -0.36 12.30
C SER A 8 13.14 -1.42 13.22
N PRO A 9 14.26 -2.05 12.82
CA PRO A 9 14.92 -3.02 13.69
C PRO A 9 15.58 -2.24 14.83
N GLN A 10 15.14 -2.51 16.07
CA GLN A 10 15.68 -2.02 17.35
C GLN A 10 15.10 -0.74 17.97
N SER A 11 13.78 -0.60 18.03
CA SER A 11 13.16 0.39 18.93
C SER A 11 11.98 -0.20 19.70
N THR A 12 12.06 -0.24 21.03
CA THR A 12 10.88 -0.46 21.88
C THR A 12 9.92 0.70 21.67
N PHE A 13 8.75 0.43 21.07
CA PHE A 13 7.73 1.45 20.82
C PHE A 13 6.98 1.80 22.11
N PHE A 14 6.92 3.09 22.43
CA PHE A 14 6.11 3.61 23.52
C PHE A 14 4.94 4.41 22.94
N ILE A 15 3.76 3.81 23.00
CA ILE A 15 2.49 4.38 22.58
C ILE A 15 1.85 5.07 23.79
N VAL A 16 1.34 6.29 23.61
CA VAL A 16 0.75 7.08 24.71
C VAL A 16 -0.66 7.54 24.37
N PHE A 17 -1.56 7.41 25.34
CA PHE A 17 -2.89 8.00 25.32
C PHE A 17 -2.81 9.49 25.70
N SER A 18 -3.20 10.37 24.78
CA SER A 18 -3.21 11.82 24.96
C SER A 18 -4.19 12.30 26.05
N SER A 19 -5.16 11.46 26.44
CA SER A 19 -6.22 11.75 27.43
C SER A 19 -5.73 11.87 28.89
N LEU A 20 -4.43 11.74 29.16
CA LEU A 20 -3.88 11.70 30.52
C LEU A 20 -3.15 12.98 30.98
N ASN A 21 -3.23 14.11 30.26
CA ASN A 21 -2.42 15.32 30.54
C ASN A 21 -0.90 15.06 30.62
N VAL A 22 -0.44 13.94 30.05
CA VAL A 22 0.98 13.59 29.97
C VAL A 22 1.52 14.11 28.65
N SER A 23 2.56 14.94 28.72
CA SER A 23 3.28 15.39 27.53
C SER A 23 3.88 14.19 26.81
N ILE A 24 3.62 14.05 25.51
CA ILE A 24 4.25 13.02 24.69
C ILE A 24 5.77 13.26 24.64
N GLY A 25 6.55 12.25 25.02
CA GLY A 25 8.00 12.29 24.97
C GLY A 25 8.54 12.26 23.54
N SER A 26 9.76 12.74 23.34
CA SER A 26 10.40 12.85 22.00
C SER A 26 10.61 11.52 21.25
N LYS A 27 10.42 10.38 21.92
CA LYS A 27 10.50 9.02 21.35
C LYS A 27 9.15 8.28 21.39
N GLN A 28 8.10 8.93 21.85
CA GLN A 28 6.78 8.34 21.98
C GLN A 28 5.93 8.70 20.76
N TYR A 29 5.04 7.79 20.38
CA TYR A 29 4.07 8.00 19.32
C TYR A 29 2.67 8.16 19.92
N ASP A 30 1.89 9.04 19.32
CA ASP A 30 0.51 9.28 19.74
C ASP A 30 -0.37 8.09 19.35
N PHE A 31 -1.12 7.56 20.32
CA PHE A 31 -1.95 6.38 20.10
C PHE A 31 -3.08 6.63 19.10
N GLU A 32 -3.77 7.77 19.20
CA GLU A 32 -4.89 8.08 18.32
C GLU A 32 -4.42 8.19 16.87
N PHE A 33 -3.30 8.91 16.65
CA PHE A 33 -2.68 8.99 15.32
C PHE A 33 -2.32 7.60 14.79
N THR A 34 -1.62 6.80 15.61
CA THR A 34 -1.13 5.48 15.21
C THR A 34 -2.26 4.52 14.90
N VAL A 35 -3.27 4.42 15.77
CA VAL A 35 -4.41 3.53 15.53
C VAL A 35 -5.24 3.98 14.35
N THR A 36 -5.40 5.29 14.13
CA THR A 36 -6.12 5.77 12.95
C THR A 36 -5.38 5.38 11.67
N HIS A 37 -4.05 5.54 11.64
CA HIS A 37 -3.21 5.11 10.52
C HIS A 37 -3.35 3.61 10.22
N GLU A 38 -3.20 2.76 11.23
CA GLU A 38 -3.30 1.31 11.07
C GLU A 38 -4.73 0.85 10.74
N LEU A 39 -5.75 1.54 11.26
CA LEU A 39 -7.14 1.28 10.89
C LEU A 39 -7.37 1.55 9.39
N LEU A 40 -6.79 2.61 8.84
CA LEU A 40 -6.89 2.92 7.41
C LEU A 40 -6.23 1.82 6.55
N HIS A 41 -5.09 1.28 6.97
CA HIS A 41 -4.53 0.06 6.35
C HIS A 41 -5.51 -1.11 6.44
N GLY A 42 -6.13 -1.34 7.61
CA GLY A 42 -7.16 -2.37 7.81
C GLY A 42 -8.42 -2.20 6.95
N LEU A 43 -8.75 -0.97 6.57
CA LEU A 43 -9.85 -0.63 5.64
C LEU A 43 -9.46 -0.79 4.17
N GLY A 44 -8.23 -1.20 3.87
CA GLY A 44 -7.78 -1.51 2.52
C GLY A 44 -6.91 -0.44 1.87
N PHE A 45 -6.43 0.57 2.61
CA PHE A 45 -5.37 1.46 2.13
C PHE A 45 -4.03 0.70 2.08
N TYR A 46 -3.88 -0.22 1.13
CA TYR A 46 -2.71 -1.08 1.06
C TYR A 46 -2.57 -1.71 -0.33
N SER A 47 -1.37 -1.65 -0.90
CA SER A 47 -1.02 -2.33 -2.14
C SER A 47 -0.56 -3.76 -1.88
N LEU A 48 -0.94 -4.71 -2.75
CA LEU A 48 -0.45 -6.08 -2.67
C LEU A 48 0.83 -6.34 -3.47
N TRP A 49 1.34 -5.35 -4.21
CA TRP A 49 2.62 -5.50 -4.90
C TRP A 49 3.74 -5.64 -3.87
N GLN A 50 4.56 -6.68 -4.00
CA GLN A 50 5.63 -6.98 -3.05
C GLN A 50 6.80 -7.68 -3.75
N PRO A 51 8.00 -7.71 -3.13
CA PRO A 51 9.09 -8.55 -3.62
C PRO A 51 8.66 -10.00 -3.75
N LEU A 52 9.38 -10.74 -4.59
CA LEU A 52 9.11 -12.15 -4.78
C LEU A 52 9.37 -12.91 -3.46
N PRO A 53 8.56 -13.92 -3.10
CA PRO A 53 8.66 -14.60 -1.79
C PRO A 53 10.01 -15.25 -1.50
N PHE A 54 10.79 -15.58 -2.53
CA PHE A 54 12.13 -16.17 -2.44
C PHE A 54 13.26 -15.14 -2.59
N ASP A 55 12.93 -13.85 -2.71
CA ASP A 55 13.84 -12.72 -2.86
C ASP A 55 13.41 -11.59 -1.90
N GLU A 56 13.46 -11.86 -0.59
CA GLU A 56 13.03 -10.92 0.45
C GLU A 56 13.85 -9.61 0.45
N THR A 57 15.12 -9.67 0.02
CA THR A 57 15.99 -8.51 -0.15
C THR A 57 15.68 -7.71 -1.42
N ASN A 58 14.84 -8.26 -2.31
CA ASN A 58 14.46 -7.71 -3.60
C ASN A 58 15.67 -7.40 -4.50
N ASP A 59 16.66 -8.29 -4.52
CA ASP A 59 17.86 -8.16 -5.35
C ASP A 59 17.53 -8.30 -6.85
N LEU A 60 16.49 -9.08 -7.17
CA LEU A 60 15.93 -9.20 -8.51
C LEU A 60 15.15 -7.95 -8.93
N ARG A 61 14.95 -6.98 -8.02
CA ARG A 61 14.28 -5.69 -8.28
C ARG A 61 12.97 -5.88 -9.04
N ALA A 62 12.15 -6.80 -8.58
CA ALA A 62 10.96 -7.28 -9.24
C ALA A 62 9.82 -7.35 -8.23
N LEU A 63 8.65 -6.82 -8.59
CA LEU A 63 7.47 -6.86 -7.74
C LEU A 63 6.38 -7.73 -8.36
N CYS A 64 5.72 -8.53 -7.56
CA CYS A 64 4.60 -9.36 -7.97
C CYS A 64 3.49 -9.28 -6.91
N PRO A 65 2.21 -9.20 -7.28
CA PRO A 65 1.13 -9.44 -6.34
C PRO A 65 1.10 -10.92 -5.95
N PRO A 66 0.42 -11.28 -4.84
CA PRO A 66 0.30 -12.67 -4.42
C PRO A 66 -0.37 -13.54 -5.48
N ILE A 67 0.25 -14.67 -5.80
CA ILE A 67 -0.37 -15.75 -6.58
C ILE A 67 -1.07 -16.65 -5.57
N VAL A 68 -2.36 -16.89 -5.76
CA VAL A 68 -3.20 -17.66 -4.84
C VAL A 68 -4.03 -18.67 -5.59
N VAL A 69 -4.43 -19.72 -4.90
CA VAL A 69 -5.53 -20.56 -5.32
C VAL A 69 -6.83 -19.86 -4.90
N ILE A 70 -7.79 -19.68 -5.82
CA ILE A 70 -9.15 -19.28 -5.41
C ILE A 70 -9.92 -20.53 -5.08
N ASN A 71 -10.17 -20.72 -3.78
CA ASN A 71 -11.18 -21.65 -3.35
C ASN A 71 -12.55 -21.13 -3.77
N SER A 72 -13.11 -21.73 -4.82
CA SER A 72 -14.38 -21.28 -5.40
C SER A 72 -15.59 -21.68 -4.55
N GLY A 73 -15.34 -22.30 -3.38
CA GLY A 73 -16.25 -22.69 -2.31
C GLY A 73 -17.64 -22.08 -2.40
N LYS A 74 -18.50 -22.70 -3.22
CA LYS A 74 -19.94 -22.38 -3.27
C LYS A 74 -20.68 -22.84 -2.02
N ASP A 75 -20.01 -23.46 -1.05
CA ASP A 75 -20.61 -24.10 0.12
C ASP A 75 -20.09 -23.57 1.47
N GLY A 76 -19.22 -22.55 1.47
CA GLY A 76 -18.68 -21.96 2.69
C GLY A 76 -17.67 -22.85 3.43
N LYS A 77 -17.12 -23.87 2.77
CA LYS A 77 -16.01 -24.69 3.31
C LYS A 77 -14.69 -24.30 2.66
N VAL A 78 -13.61 -24.51 3.42
CA VAL A 78 -12.26 -24.54 2.86
C VAL A 78 -12.10 -25.93 2.26
N ASP A 79 -12.34 -26.07 0.95
CA ASP A 79 -11.96 -27.29 0.24
C ASP A 79 -10.45 -27.51 0.42
N SER A 80 -10.06 -28.77 0.65
CA SER A 80 -8.65 -29.17 0.72
C SER A 80 -7.92 -28.71 -0.53
N ASP A 81 -6.68 -28.21 -0.41
CA ASP A 81 -5.77 -27.84 -1.51
C ASP A 81 -5.83 -28.87 -2.64
N SER A 82 -6.78 -28.70 -3.55
CA SER A 82 -6.93 -29.56 -4.71
C SER A 82 -5.97 -29.00 -5.75
N PRO A 83 -5.11 -29.84 -6.34
CA PRO A 83 -4.26 -29.42 -7.45
C PRO A 83 -5.06 -28.91 -8.68
N ASP A 84 -6.39 -29.04 -8.67
CA ASP A 84 -7.29 -28.66 -9.77
C ASP A 84 -7.89 -27.24 -9.66
N GLU A 85 -7.61 -26.49 -8.58
CA GLU A 85 -8.13 -25.12 -8.46
C GLU A 85 -7.27 -24.10 -9.23
N PRO A 86 -7.89 -23.16 -9.98
CA PRO A 86 -7.14 -22.22 -10.78
C PRO A 86 -6.37 -21.25 -9.88
N LEU A 87 -5.06 -21.21 -10.08
CA LEU A 87 -4.25 -20.12 -9.58
C LEU A 87 -4.72 -18.80 -10.19
N THR A 88 -4.64 -17.73 -9.43
CA THR A 88 -4.85 -16.37 -9.91
C THR A 88 -3.86 -15.42 -9.23
N VAL A 89 -3.78 -14.21 -9.76
CA VAL A 89 -3.04 -13.11 -9.13
C VAL A 89 -4.04 -12.23 -8.38
N LYS A 90 -3.83 -12.03 -7.07
CA LYS A 90 -4.69 -11.15 -6.26
C LYS A 90 -4.40 -9.68 -6.54
N GLU A 91 -5.46 -8.89 -6.61
CA GLU A 91 -5.42 -7.44 -6.68
C GLU A 91 -6.16 -6.86 -5.47
N SER A 92 -5.60 -5.86 -4.78
CA SER A 92 -6.36 -5.15 -3.76
C SER A 92 -7.34 -4.16 -4.39
N ILE A 93 -8.38 -3.78 -3.64
CA ILE A 93 -9.25 -2.68 -4.06
C ILE A 93 -8.47 -1.37 -4.23
N PHE A 94 -7.39 -1.17 -3.49
CA PHE A 94 -6.52 -0.02 -3.63
C PHE A 94 -5.75 -0.04 -4.95
N ASP A 95 -5.18 -1.19 -5.31
CA ASP A 95 -4.42 -1.36 -6.56
C ASP A 95 -5.28 -1.07 -7.81
N LYS A 96 -6.61 -1.29 -7.72
CA LYS A 96 -7.55 -0.98 -8.81
C LYS A 96 -7.58 0.48 -9.23
N TYR A 97 -7.28 1.39 -8.31
CA TYR A 97 -7.26 2.82 -8.56
C TYR A 97 -5.84 3.37 -8.70
N MET A 98 -4.83 2.50 -8.59
CA MET A 98 -3.44 2.88 -8.79
C MET A 98 -3.18 3.10 -10.28
N ILE A 99 -2.61 4.27 -10.60
CA ILE A 99 -2.29 4.69 -11.95
C ILE A 99 -0.84 5.12 -12.06
N ARG A 100 -0.33 5.08 -13.29
CA ARG A 100 0.90 5.75 -13.67
C ARG A 100 0.64 7.23 -13.88
N LEU A 101 1.43 8.09 -13.23
CA LEU A 101 1.30 9.54 -13.35
C LEU A 101 1.82 10.10 -14.68
N ASP A 102 2.64 9.33 -15.41
CA ASP A 102 3.19 9.78 -16.70
C ASP A 102 2.20 9.69 -17.87
N ASN A 103 1.25 8.75 -17.81
CA ASN A 103 0.32 8.50 -18.92
C ASN A 103 -1.12 8.16 -18.50
N GLY A 104 -1.41 8.03 -17.20
CA GLY A 104 -2.73 7.73 -16.67
C GLY A 104 -3.18 6.27 -16.79
N SER A 105 -2.31 5.36 -17.24
CA SER A 105 -2.66 3.93 -17.34
C SER A 105 -2.77 3.30 -15.95
N PHE A 106 -3.74 2.40 -15.79
CA PHE A 106 -3.98 1.71 -14.53
C PHE A 106 -2.99 0.57 -14.32
N ILE A 107 -2.51 0.42 -13.08
CA ILE A 107 -1.67 -0.72 -12.69
C ILE A 107 -2.44 -2.03 -12.77
N SER A 108 -3.77 -2.01 -12.70
CA SER A 108 -4.62 -3.17 -12.99
C SER A 108 -4.37 -3.81 -14.35
N GLU A 109 -3.88 -3.06 -15.35
CA GLU A 109 -3.50 -3.66 -16.63
C GLU A 109 -2.35 -4.65 -16.49
N TYR A 110 -1.46 -4.45 -15.51
CA TYR A 110 -0.34 -5.36 -15.24
C TYR A 110 -0.85 -6.61 -14.55
N THR A 111 -1.69 -6.45 -13.53
CA THR A 111 -2.33 -7.58 -12.84
C THR A 111 -3.16 -8.43 -13.79
N LYS A 112 -3.97 -7.79 -14.67
CA LYS A 112 -4.75 -8.49 -15.70
C LYS A 112 -3.88 -9.29 -16.67
N LYS A 113 -2.73 -8.77 -17.09
CA LYS A 113 -1.79 -9.51 -17.95
C LYS A 113 -1.25 -10.75 -17.25
N MET A 114 -0.88 -10.62 -15.99
CA MET A 114 -0.41 -11.77 -15.19
C MET A 114 -1.53 -12.79 -14.96
N GLN A 115 -2.76 -12.34 -14.64
CA GLN A 115 -3.94 -13.21 -14.51
C GLN A 115 -4.23 -13.96 -15.81
N ASN A 116 -4.24 -13.27 -16.95
CA ASN A 116 -4.45 -13.87 -18.26
C ASN A 116 -3.38 -14.93 -18.59
N TYR A 117 -2.13 -14.70 -18.19
CA TYR A 117 -1.09 -15.70 -18.34
C TYR A 117 -1.43 -16.97 -17.56
N VAL A 118 -1.81 -16.85 -16.28
CA VAL A 118 -2.16 -18.00 -15.45
C VAL A 118 -3.37 -18.74 -16.03
N SER A 119 -4.41 -18.02 -16.44
CA SER A 119 -5.61 -18.63 -17.03
C SER A 119 -5.37 -19.27 -18.40
N SER A 120 -4.41 -18.78 -19.18
CA SER A 120 -4.13 -19.32 -20.52
C SER A 120 -3.09 -20.45 -20.52
N ASN A 121 -2.39 -20.66 -19.40
CA ASN A 121 -1.29 -21.61 -19.29
C ASN A 121 -1.48 -22.52 -18.07
N GLU A 122 -2.54 -23.32 -18.05
CA GLU A 122 -2.91 -24.19 -16.92
C GLU A 122 -1.79 -25.15 -16.48
N LYS A 123 -0.85 -25.49 -17.38
CA LYS A 123 0.29 -26.37 -17.10
C LYS A 123 1.60 -25.63 -16.83
N ALA A 124 1.61 -24.30 -16.88
CA ALA A 124 2.80 -23.53 -16.59
C ALA A 124 3.19 -23.71 -15.12
N THR A 125 4.47 -23.94 -14.89
CA THR A 125 5.05 -23.95 -13.55
C THR A 125 5.14 -22.52 -13.02
N LEU A 126 5.39 -22.39 -11.71
CA LEU A 126 5.73 -21.10 -11.12
C LEU A 126 6.96 -20.49 -11.80
N GLN A 127 7.95 -21.31 -12.20
CA GLN A 127 9.13 -20.83 -12.91
C GLN A 127 8.78 -20.22 -14.27
N ASP A 128 7.93 -20.89 -15.05
CA ASP A 128 7.46 -20.38 -16.35
C ASP A 128 6.73 -19.05 -16.18
N PHE A 129 5.89 -18.93 -15.15
CA PHE A 129 5.21 -17.68 -14.80
C PHE A 129 6.22 -16.57 -14.48
N LEU A 130 7.19 -16.84 -13.61
CA LEU A 130 8.18 -15.87 -13.18
C LEU A 130 9.00 -15.37 -14.37
N GLU A 131 9.49 -16.26 -15.22
CA GLU A 131 10.26 -15.90 -16.41
C GLU A 131 9.44 -15.08 -17.41
N SER A 132 8.22 -15.52 -17.70
CA SER A 132 7.31 -14.86 -18.65
C SER A 132 6.86 -13.47 -18.17
N GLN A 133 6.57 -13.33 -16.88
CA GLN A 133 6.01 -12.10 -16.31
C GLN A 133 7.08 -11.17 -15.70
N PHE A 134 8.34 -11.60 -15.66
CA PHE A 134 9.47 -10.81 -15.15
C PHE A 134 9.53 -9.37 -15.70
N PRO A 135 9.30 -9.11 -17.01
CA PRO A 135 9.33 -7.75 -17.53
C PRO A 135 8.30 -6.82 -16.88
N ILE A 136 7.11 -7.35 -16.57
CA ILE A 136 6.05 -6.59 -15.86
C ILE A 136 6.49 -6.35 -14.42
N MET A 137 7.03 -7.37 -13.75
CA MET A 137 7.50 -7.26 -12.37
C MET A 137 8.62 -6.23 -12.21
N ARG A 138 9.59 -6.21 -13.14
CA ARG A 138 10.66 -5.20 -13.20
C ARG A 138 10.11 -3.81 -13.49
N THR A 139 9.13 -3.70 -14.39
CA THR A 139 8.49 -2.42 -14.69
C THR A 139 7.81 -1.85 -13.45
N MET A 140 7.05 -2.68 -12.72
CA MET A 140 6.40 -2.23 -11.49
C MET A 140 7.41 -1.81 -10.42
N PHE A 141 8.52 -2.55 -10.25
CA PHE A 141 9.60 -2.12 -9.35
C PHE A 141 10.15 -0.74 -9.72
N LEU A 142 10.44 -0.50 -11.00
CA LEU A 142 10.97 0.79 -11.46
C LEU A 142 10.00 1.94 -11.23
N LEU A 143 8.70 1.69 -11.36
CA LEU A 143 7.67 2.67 -11.02
C LEU A 143 7.66 2.89 -9.50
N ALA A 144 7.53 1.84 -8.70
CA ALA A 144 7.44 1.91 -7.24
C ALA A 144 8.67 2.51 -6.53
N THR A 145 9.79 2.68 -7.24
CA THR A 145 11.05 3.24 -6.73
C THR A 145 11.50 4.50 -7.46
N ARG A 146 10.64 5.08 -8.31
CA ARG A 146 10.87 6.36 -8.98
C ARG A 146 9.92 7.41 -8.39
N PRO A 147 10.44 8.50 -7.80
CA PRO A 147 9.61 9.55 -7.21
C PRO A 147 8.53 10.05 -8.17
N LYS A 148 7.30 10.17 -7.65
CA LYS A 148 6.12 10.72 -8.36
C LYS A 148 5.79 9.98 -9.65
N SER A 149 6.02 8.67 -9.69
CA SER A 149 5.67 7.82 -10.84
C SER A 149 4.26 7.24 -10.75
N LEU A 150 3.75 7.03 -9.52
CA LEU A 150 2.49 6.37 -9.23
C LEU A 150 1.60 7.26 -8.38
N GLY A 151 0.29 7.15 -8.63
CA GLY A 151 -0.73 7.84 -7.88
C GLY A 151 -1.95 6.95 -7.69
N PHE A 152 -2.78 7.28 -6.72
CA PHE A 152 -4.14 6.77 -6.60
C PHE A 152 -5.07 7.77 -7.27
N LEU A 153 -5.93 7.32 -8.18
CA LEU A 153 -6.93 8.16 -8.84
C LEU A 153 -8.31 7.95 -8.20
N PRO A 154 -8.79 8.87 -7.33
CA PRO A 154 -10.11 8.77 -6.73
C PRO A 154 -11.22 8.55 -7.76
N HIS A 155 -12.26 7.81 -7.41
CA HIS A 155 -13.36 7.45 -8.32
C HIS A 155 -14.09 8.66 -8.92
N ASN A 156 -14.07 9.80 -8.22
CA ASN A 156 -14.70 11.06 -8.60
C ASN A 156 -13.75 12.02 -9.33
N SER A 157 -12.54 11.57 -9.67
CA SER A 157 -11.54 12.34 -10.40
C SER A 157 -12.01 12.67 -11.82
N LYS A 158 -11.69 13.88 -12.28
CA LYS A 158 -11.97 14.34 -13.65
C LYS A 158 -10.74 14.26 -14.53
N SER A 159 -9.55 14.21 -13.93
CA SER A 159 -8.27 14.19 -14.62
C SER A 159 -7.21 13.46 -13.79
N ILE A 160 -6.14 13.02 -14.45
CA ILE A 160 -4.92 12.50 -13.82
C ILE A 160 -4.33 13.48 -12.78
N ASN A 161 -4.53 14.79 -12.97
CA ASN A 161 -4.05 15.81 -12.03
C ASN A 161 -4.74 15.76 -10.66
N ASP A 162 -5.89 15.08 -10.56
CA ASP A 162 -6.60 14.91 -9.30
C ASP A 162 -6.01 13.76 -8.46
N ALA A 163 -5.10 12.96 -9.05
CA ALA A 163 -4.49 11.81 -8.38
C ALA A 163 -3.76 12.21 -7.09
N VAL A 164 -3.87 11.35 -6.09
CA VAL A 164 -3.11 11.41 -4.85
C VAL A 164 -1.78 10.72 -5.08
N ILE A 165 -0.67 11.44 -4.91
CA ILE A 165 0.66 10.92 -5.23
C ILE A 165 1.07 9.88 -4.18
N LEU A 166 1.51 8.70 -4.63
CA LEU A 166 1.93 7.62 -3.76
C LEU A 166 3.44 7.67 -3.48
N GLU A 167 3.83 7.16 -2.32
CA GLU A 167 5.22 7.08 -1.90
C GLU A 167 6.02 6.15 -2.81
N THR A 168 6.93 6.74 -3.57
CA THR A 168 7.77 6.07 -4.57
C THR A 168 9.21 6.57 -4.54
N SER A 169 9.57 7.33 -3.50
CA SER A 169 10.86 8.01 -3.33
C SER A 169 11.79 7.28 -2.35
N ILE A 170 11.28 6.32 -1.59
CA ILE A 170 12.09 5.44 -0.75
C ILE A 170 13.15 4.74 -1.64
N PRO A 171 14.45 4.82 -1.30
CA PRO A 171 15.48 4.10 -2.04
C PRO A 171 15.29 2.59 -1.95
N GLY A 172 15.15 1.95 -3.11
CA GLY A 172 14.71 0.55 -3.17
C GLY A 172 13.22 0.42 -2.87
N TYR A 173 12.72 -0.80 -2.87
CA TYR A 173 11.32 -1.05 -2.51
C TYR A 173 11.26 -1.48 -1.05
N GLN A 174 10.53 -0.74 -0.22
CA GLN A 174 10.29 -1.14 1.17
C GLN A 174 8.88 -1.71 1.29
N PRO A 175 8.72 -3.03 1.48
CA PRO A 175 7.42 -3.67 1.62
C PRO A 175 6.59 -3.03 2.73
N GLY A 176 5.31 -2.80 2.44
CA GLY A 176 4.39 -2.14 3.36
C GLY A 176 4.58 -0.62 3.48
N SER A 177 5.64 -0.03 2.91
CA SER A 177 5.85 1.42 2.87
C SER A 177 5.68 1.99 1.46
N SER A 178 6.53 1.57 0.52
CA SER A 178 6.44 1.98 -0.88
C SER A 178 5.07 1.61 -1.45
N VAL A 179 4.46 2.53 -2.21
CA VAL A 179 3.12 2.46 -2.84
C VAL A 179 1.90 2.19 -1.94
N SER A 180 2.09 1.80 -0.68
CA SER A 180 1.03 1.66 0.34
C SER A 180 0.84 2.92 1.19
N HIS A 181 1.58 3.99 0.90
CA HIS A 181 1.52 5.29 1.57
C HIS A 181 1.43 6.43 0.56
N VAL A 182 1.03 7.61 1.03
CA VAL A 182 1.14 8.85 0.23
C VAL A 182 2.55 9.41 0.28
N ASP A 183 2.92 10.16 -0.75
CA ASP A 183 4.25 10.78 -0.87
C ASP A 183 4.56 11.71 0.30
N LEU A 184 5.59 11.36 1.09
CA LEU A 184 5.93 12.10 2.30
C LEU A 184 6.30 13.57 1.98
N SER A 185 7.10 13.79 0.93
CA SER A 185 7.58 15.13 0.58
C SER A 185 6.46 16.08 0.19
N THR A 186 5.39 15.54 -0.40
CA THR A 186 4.23 16.29 -0.86
C THR A 186 3.27 16.59 0.28
N TYR A 187 3.03 15.65 1.20
CA TYR A 187 1.90 15.74 2.13
C TYR A 187 2.26 15.97 3.60
N ASN A 188 3.53 15.82 4.02
CA ASN A 188 3.92 15.86 5.43
C ASN A 188 3.50 17.13 6.19
N ASN A 189 3.35 18.26 5.49
CA ASN A 189 2.94 19.55 6.08
C ASN A 189 1.60 20.04 5.50
N THR A 190 0.72 19.11 5.15
CA THR A 190 -0.63 19.37 4.61
C THR A 190 -1.66 18.62 5.44
N SER A 191 -2.95 18.85 5.22
CA SER A 191 -4.01 18.06 5.86
C SER A 191 -3.97 16.55 5.59
N ASP A 192 -3.22 16.09 4.58
CA ASP A 192 -3.15 14.69 4.14
C ASP A 192 -1.88 13.96 4.63
N TYR A 193 -1.31 14.39 5.77
CA TYR A 193 -0.11 13.80 6.35
C TYR A 193 -0.31 12.36 6.87
N LEU A 194 -1.54 11.95 7.19
CA LEU A 194 -1.81 10.77 8.03
C LEU A 194 -1.24 9.49 7.44
N MET A 195 -1.38 9.30 6.13
CA MET A 195 -0.95 8.08 5.44
C MET A 195 0.46 8.21 4.84
N ALA A 196 1.31 9.09 5.37
CA ALA A 196 2.72 9.09 5.04
C ALA A 196 3.44 7.98 5.84
N TYR A 197 4.43 7.33 5.24
CA TYR A 197 5.07 6.13 5.83
C TYR A 197 5.88 6.39 7.12
N LYS A 198 6.24 7.65 7.37
CA LYS A 198 7.11 8.03 8.49
C LYS A 198 6.32 8.76 9.56
N GLY A 199 6.12 8.09 10.69
CA GLY A 199 5.63 8.73 11.91
C GLY A 199 6.62 9.77 12.45
N THR A 200 6.09 10.83 13.06
CA THR A 200 6.90 11.83 13.78
C THR A 200 6.71 11.67 15.29
N PRO A 201 7.68 11.10 16.03
CA PRO A 201 7.55 10.94 17.47
C PRO A 201 7.57 12.31 18.18
N GLY A 202 7.02 12.35 19.40
CA GLY A 202 6.93 13.59 20.19
C GLY A 202 5.91 14.59 19.67
N ARG A 203 4.97 14.15 18.84
CA ARG A 203 3.84 14.94 18.32
C ARG A 203 2.53 14.29 18.71
N THR A 204 1.61 15.07 19.25
CA THR A 204 0.23 14.65 19.51
C THR A 204 -0.60 14.73 18.23
N THR A 205 -1.77 14.08 18.21
CA THR A 205 -2.75 14.25 17.11
C THR A 205 -3.11 15.72 16.88
N THR A 206 -3.27 16.51 17.95
CA THR A 206 -3.52 17.96 17.87
C THR A 206 -2.37 18.72 17.21
N ASP A 207 -1.12 18.35 17.48
CA ASP A 207 0.04 18.96 16.81
C ASP A 207 0.00 18.73 15.31
N PHE A 208 -0.32 17.50 14.88
CA PHE A 208 -0.45 17.19 13.47
C PHE A 208 -1.58 17.97 12.80
N ILE A 209 -2.75 18.06 13.43
CA ILE A 209 -3.88 18.87 12.91
C ILE A 209 -3.46 20.33 12.73
N SER A 210 -2.73 20.88 13.71
CA SER A 210 -2.21 22.26 13.64
C SER A 210 -1.22 22.45 12.49
N ILE A 211 -0.24 21.55 12.35
CA ILE A 211 0.76 21.58 11.25
C ILE A 211 0.08 21.46 9.88
N GLY A 212 -0.95 20.61 9.77
CA GLY A 212 -1.74 20.39 8.56
C GLY A 212 -2.68 21.54 8.21
N GLY A 213 -2.65 22.66 8.96
CA GLY A 213 -3.43 23.87 8.68
C GLY A 213 -4.79 23.92 9.37
N ASN A 214 -4.99 23.16 10.46
CA ASN A 214 -6.24 23.07 11.22
C ASN A 214 -7.44 22.66 10.37
N TYR A 215 -7.26 21.62 9.54
CA TYR A 215 -8.34 21.10 8.71
C TYR A 215 -9.56 20.69 9.56
N PRO A 216 -10.78 21.19 9.27
CA PRO A 216 -11.96 20.91 10.10
C PRO A 216 -12.35 19.42 10.17
N GLY A 217 -11.91 18.61 9.20
CA GLY A 217 -12.12 17.15 9.22
C GLY A 217 -11.18 16.39 10.16
N GLY A 218 -10.31 17.09 10.90
CA GLY A 218 -9.40 16.50 11.87
C GLY A 218 -8.23 15.78 11.21
N VAL A 219 -7.88 14.60 11.74
CA VAL A 219 -6.68 13.84 11.35
C VAL A 219 -6.78 13.20 9.96
N ILE A 220 -7.99 12.94 9.45
CA ILE A 220 -8.21 12.36 8.12
C ILE A 220 -8.42 13.49 7.11
N GLY A 221 -7.37 13.79 6.34
CA GLY A 221 -7.39 14.81 5.30
C GLY A 221 -8.34 14.51 4.12
N PRO A 222 -8.64 15.53 3.30
CA PRO A 222 -9.59 15.40 2.19
C PRO A 222 -9.16 14.42 1.10
N LYS A 223 -7.86 14.31 0.79
CA LYS A 223 -7.36 13.32 -0.19
C LYS A 223 -7.40 11.92 0.39
N THR A 224 -6.97 11.73 1.64
CA THR A 224 -7.11 10.44 2.33
C THR A 224 -8.57 10.01 2.38
N LYS A 225 -9.49 10.93 2.68
CA LYS A 225 -10.93 10.66 2.63
C LYS A 225 -11.40 10.24 1.24
N SER A 226 -10.96 10.92 0.19
CA SER A 226 -11.33 10.57 -1.20
C SER A 226 -10.84 9.18 -1.62
N ILE A 227 -9.71 8.72 -1.08
CA ILE A 227 -9.22 7.35 -1.27
C ILE A 227 -10.19 6.36 -0.62
N LEU A 228 -10.54 6.59 0.65
CA LEU A 228 -11.48 5.72 1.39
C LEU A 228 -12.84 5.66 0.70
N GLU A 229 -13.40 6.80 0.30
CA GLU A 229 -14.66 6.88 -0.46
C GLU A 229 -14.58 6.12 -1.81
N SER A 230 -13.39 5.90 -2.37
CA SER A 230 -13.20 5.14 -3.61
C SER A 230 -13.11 3.63 -3.41
N ILE A 231 -12.64 3.19 -2.25
CA ILE A 231 -12.44 1.76 -1.98
C ILE A 231 -13.59 1.11 -1.20
N GLY A 232 -14.49 1.88 -0.58
CA GLY A 232 -15.70 1.37 0.08
C GLY A 232 -16.30 2.31 1.11
#